data_AF-A0A352IXX7-F1
#
_entry.id   AF-A0A352IXX7-F1
#
_cell.length_a   1.000
_cell.length_b   1.000
_cell.length_c   1.000
_cell.angle_alpha   90.00
_cell.angle_beta   90.00
_cell.angle_gamma   90.00
#
_symmetry.space_group_name_H-M   'P 1'
#
loop_
_entity.id
_entity.type
_entity.pdbx_description
1 polymer ?
#
loop_
_entity_poly.entity_id
_entity_poly.type
_entity_poly.pdbx_seq_one_letter_code
_entity_poly.pdbx_strand_id
1 'polypeptide(L)' 'DEVVCMSCGYRCPRDEVHDRCADLNPGFQKYTAETAPDGDADLDVDFEDFRLADCPKCEGILKPDVVF' A
#
# COMPACT_ATOMS: atom_id res chain seq x y z
N ASP A 1 3.71 -3.92 12.65
CA ASP A 1 3.00 -3.82 11.37
C ASP A 1 4.05 -3.83 10.27
N GLU A 2 4.08 -4.88 9.45
CA GLU A 2 5.14 -5.13 8.48
C GLU A 2 4.52 -5.53 7.14
N VAL A 3 5.30 -5.37 6.07
CA VAL A 3 4.95 -5.78 4.72
C VAL A 3 6.03 -6.74 4.21
N VAL A 4 5.60 -7.81 3.54
CA VAL A 4 6.47 -8.84 2.97
C VAL A 4 6.31 -8.92 1.46
N CYS A 5 7.42 -9.05 0.74
CA CYS A 5 7.41 -9.34 -0.68
C CYS A 5 7.10 -10.81 -0.93
N MET A 6 6.09 -11.06 -1.75
CA MET A 6 5.63 -12.41 -2.09
C MET A 6 6.60 -13.17 -3.01
N SER A 7 7.55 -12.48 -3.66
CA SER A 7 8.50 -13.08 -4.60
C SER A 7 9.86 -13.38 -3.99
N CYS A 8 10.40 -12.48 -3.17
CA CYS A 8 11.77 -12.60 -2.63
C CYS A 8 11.86 -12.59 -1.09
N GLY A 9 10.73 -12.44 -0.39
CA GLY A 9 10.69 -12.43 1.08
C GLY A 9 11.27 -11.17 1.73
N TYR A 10 11.57 -10.11 0.96
CA TYR A 10 11.95 -8.81 1.50
C TYR A 10 10.89 -8.29 2.47
N ARG A 11 11.32 -7.77 3.62
CA ARG A 11 10.46 -7.21 4.68
C ARG A 11 10.81 -5.75 4.94
N CYS A 12 9.80 -4.92 5.15
CA CYS A 12 9.97 -3.53 5.57
C CYS A 12 8.77 -3.07 6.43
N PRO A 13 8.91 -1.96 7.16
CA PRO A 13 7.80 -1.33 7.86
C PRO A 13 6.67 -0.96 6.88
N ARG A 14 5.41 -1.06 7.33
CA ARG A 14 4.26 -0.67 6.51
C ARG A 14 4.29 0.81 6.15
N ASP A 15 4.69 1.67 7.09
CA ASP A 15 4.77 3.13 6.88
C ASP A 15 5.69 3.50 5.71
N GLU A 16 6.81 2.79 5.52
CA GLU A 16 7.71 3.02 4.38
C GLU A 16 7.05 2.68 3.03
N VAL A 17 6.18 1.66 3.00
CA VAL A 17 5.38 1.34 1.80
C VAL A 17 4.30 2.40 1.61
N HIS A 18 3.68 2.87 2.69
CA HIS A 18 2.66 3.91 2.65
C HIS A 18 3.21 5.22 2.07
N ASP A 19 4.36 5.68 2.55
CA ASP A 19 5.01 6.90 2.07
C ASP A 19 5.35 6.80 0.57
N ARG A 20 5.91 5.67 0.13
CA ARG A 20 6.21 5.44 -1.30
C ARG A 20 4.94 5.40 -2.16
N CYS A 21 3.88 4.76 -1.69
CA CYS A 21 2.59 4.80 -2.37
C CYS A 21 2.05 6.23 -2.44
N ALA A 22 2.20 7.03 -1.40
CA ALA A 22 1.76 8.43 -1.39
C ALA A 22 2.56 9.28 -2.38
N ASP A 23 3.87 9.08 -2.50
CA ASP A 23 4.74 9.77 -3.45
C ASP A 23 4.42 9.43 -4.91
N LEU A 24 4.03 8.17 -5.18
CA LEU A 24 3.60 7.72 -6.51
C LEU A 24 2.23 8.26 -6.90
N ASN A 25 1.40 8.61 -5.92
CA ASN A 25 0.00 8.98 -6.10
C ASN A 25 -0.35 10.33 -5.43
N PRO A 26 0.33 11.44 -5.78
CA PRO A 26 0.07 12.74 -5.15
C PRO A 26 -1.37 13.21 -5.35
N GLY A 27 -2.04 12.76 -6.43
CA GLY A 27 -3.45 13.05 -6.70
C GLY A 27 -4.43 12.42 -5.70
N PHE A 28 -4.02 11.39 -4.96
CA PHE A 28 -4.86 10.67 -3.99
C PHE A 28 -4.72 11.19 -2.56
N GLN A 29 -3.66 11.96 -2.25
CA GLN A 29 -3.42 12.50 -0.91
C GLN A 29 -4.51 13.47 -0.41
N LYS A 30 -5.36 13.97 -1.32
CA LYS A 30 -6.47 14.88 -1.01
C LYS A 30 -7.73 14.17 -0.50
N TYR A 31 -7.82 12.86 -0.66
CA TYR A 31 -9.01 12.10 -0.29
C TYR A 31 -8.94 11.68 1.17
N THR A 32 -10.09 11.73 1.84
CA THR A 32 -10.27 11.28 3.22
C THR A 32 -11.46 10.35 3.27
N ALA A 33 -11.34 9.24 3.98
CA ALA A 33 -12.40 8.26 4.14
C ALA A 33 -12.47 7.76 5.59
N GLU A 34 -13.65 7.27 5.96
CA GLU A 34 -13.83 6.59 7.24
C GLU A 34 -13.14 5.22 7.21
N THR A 35 -12.46 4.88 8.30
CA THR A 35 -11.75 3.61 8.45
C THR A 35 -12.70 2.55 8.98
N ALA A 36 -12.80 1.42 8.27
CA ALA A 36 -13.51 0.22 8.69
C ALA A 36 -12.74 -0.53 9.80
N PRO A 37 -13.37 -1.46 10.54
CA PRO A 37 -12.75 -2.16 11.67
C PRO A 37 -11.52 -3.01 11.32
N ASP A 38 -11.38 -3.40 10.05
CA ASP A 38 -10.24 -4.13 9.48
C ASP A 38 -9.11 -3.21 8.99
N GLY A 39 -9.34 -1.89 9.02
CA GLY A 39 -8.38 -0.89 8.59
C GLY A 39 -8.55 -0.42 7.15
N ASP A 40 -9.53 -0.95 6.41
CA ASP A 40 -9.82 -0.51 5.05
C ASP A 40 -10.58 0.83 5.04
N ALA A 41 -10.52 1.55 3.92
CA ALA A 41 -11.18 2.83 3.74
C ALA A 41 -12.10 2.77 2.53
N ASP A 42 -13.36 3.16 2.70
CA ASP A 42 -14.33 3.19 1.60
C ASP A 42 -14.23 4.51 0.83
N LEU A 43 -13.84 4.43 -0.44
CA LEU A 43 -13.57 5.58 -1.31
C LEU A 43 -14.30 5.39 -2.65
N ASP A 44 -15.27 6.26 -2.91
CA ASP A 44 -15.97 6.33 -4.20
C ASP A 44 -15.21 7.25 -5.17
N VAL A 45 -14.06 6.75 -5.64
CA VAL A 45 -13.18 7.44 -6.61
C VAL A 45 -12.67 6.46 -7.66
N ASP A 46 -12.20 7.01 -8.79
CA ASP A 46 -11.54 6.22 -9.81
C ASP A 46 -10.09 5.89 -9.40
N PHE A 47 -9.71 4.62 -9.52
CA PHE A 47 -8.39 4.09 -9.19
C PHE A 47 -7.58 3.66 -10.41
N GLU A 48 -8.05 3.90 -11.64
CA GLU A 48 -7.35 3.49 -12.88
C GLU A 48 -5.88 3.96 -12.92
N ASP A 49 -5.61 5.15 -12.41
CA ASP A 49 -4.26 5.75 -12.38
C ASP A 49 -3.48 5.44 -11.10
N PHE A 50 -4.04 4.67 -10.16
CA PHE A 50 -3.39 4.36 -8.89
C PHE A 50 -2.22 3.41 -9.09
N ARG A 51 -1.04 3.80 -8.60
CA ARG A 51 0.20 3.03 -8.71
C ARG A 51 0.58 2.39 -7.39
N LEU A 52 0.76 1.09 -7.39
CA LEU A 52 1.27 0.36 -6.23
C LEU A 52 2.79 0.52 -6.12
N ALA A 53 3.32 0.59 -4.90
CA ALA A 53 4.75 0.54 -4.66
C ALA A 53 5.26 -0.90 -4.80
N ASP A 54 6.15 -1.12 -5.75
CA ASP A 54 6.77 -2.43 -5.97
C ASP A 54 7.89 -2.72 -4.97
N CYS A 55 8.24 -4.00 -4.84
CA CYS A 55 9.38 -4.41 -4.03
C CYS A 55 10.68 -3.77 -4.56
N PRO A 56 11.46 -3.06 -3.72
CA PRO A 56 12.70 -2.40 -4.14
C PRO A 56 13.85 -3.37 -4.48
N LYS A 57 13.63 -4.69 -4.30
CA LYS A 57 14.63 -5.74 -4.56
C LYS A 57 14.35 -6.55 -5.83
N CYS A 58 13.08 -6.70 -6.22
CA CYS A 58 12.70 -7.62 -7.30
C CYS A 58 11.48 -7.18 -8.09
N GLU A 59 10.94 -5.99 -7.82
CA GLU A 59 9.74 -5.45 -8.49
C GLU A 59 8.48 -6.31 -8.27
N GLY A 60 8.52 -7.26 -7.32
CA GLY A 60 7.41 -8.12 -6.95
C GLY A 60 6.40 -7.46 -6.00
N ILE A 61 5.26 -8.13 -5.81
CA ILE A 61 4.14 -7.64 -5.01
C ILE A 61 4.48 -7.63 -3.52
N LEU A 62 4.20 -6.51 -2.87
CA LEU A 62 4.30 -6.30 -1.43
C LEU A 62 2.92 -6.50 -0.76
N LYS A 63 2.84 -7.34 0.28
CA LYS A 63 1.59 -7.61 1.03
C LYS A 63 1.79 -7.38 2.53
N PRO A 64 0.86 -6.73 3.24
CA PRO A 64 0.88 -6.69 4.71
C PRO A 64 1.00 -8.10 5.32
N ASP A 65 1.90 -8.26 6.29
CA ASP A 65 2.16 -9.53 6.99
C ASP A 65 1.13 -9.77 8.10
N VAL A 66 -0.14 -9.81 7.69
CA VAL A 66 -1.29 -10.14 8.54
C VAL A 66 -1.99 -11.38 8.01
N VAL A 67 -2.56 -12.13 8.94
CA VAL A 67 -3.46 -13.26 8.67
C VAL A 67 -4.88 -12.72 8.74
N PHE A 68 -5.62 -12.86 7.65
CA PHE A 68 -7.05 -12.56 7.59
C PHE A 68 -7.86 -13.68 8.25
#